data_AF-A0A7V9AS89-F1
#
_entry.id   AF-A0A7V9AS89-F1
#
_cell.length_a   1.000
_cell.length_b   1.000
_cell.length_c   1.000
_cell.angle_alpha   90.00
_cell.angle_beta   90.00
_cell.angle_gamma   90.00
#
_symmetry.space_group_name_H-M   'P 1'
#
loop_
_entity.id
_entity.type
_entity.pdbx_description
1 polymer ?
#
loop_
_entity_poly.entity_id
_entity_poly.type
_entity_poly.pdbx_seq_one_letter_code
_entity_poly.pdbx_strand_id
1 'polypeptide(L)'
;MKTLALLISLLSIPFLSTLPAPASPMEPATAPLPLHQLPLSKVVLYSSGVGYFQHDGTVQGESHVDLRFTVDQINDVLKSLVVQDAGGGRISTVSYGSRDPIMKTLGSFGINLTRNPTLGQLLDQIRGERIAVATPNSVKGTIIGLERKQQNSHEDERHPPVTVEYLNLLTDEGLRSIPLPQVQR
;
A
#
# COMPACT_ATOMS: atom_id res chain seq x y z
N MET A 1 -12.74 -31.00 -78.36
CA MET A 1 -11.70 -32.03 -78.60
C MET A 1 -10.38 -31.33 -78.91
N LYS A 2 -9.44 -31.32 -77.96
CA LYS A 2 -7.99 -31.10 -78.18
C LYS A 2 -7.26 -31.51 -76.89
N THR A 3 -6.30 -32.39 -77.07
CA THR A 3 -5.49 -33.10 -76.09
C THR A 3 -4.16 -32.38 -75.84
N LEU A 4 -3.52 -32.78 -74.72
CA LEU A 4 -2.06 -32.89 -74.51
C LEU A 4 -1.30 -31.63 -74.00
N ALA A 5 -0.78 -31.66 -72.77
CA ALA A 5 0.56 -32.18 -72.45
C ALA A 5 0.94 -31.95 -70.98
N LEU A 6 1.68 -32.93 -70.46
CA LEU A 6 2.14 -33.16 -69.10
C LEU A 6 3.54 -32.54 -68.89
N LEU A 7 3.80 -31.92 -67.73
CA LEU A 7 5.15 -31.97 -67.14
C LEU A 7 5.12 -31.78 -65.63
N ILE A 8 5.65 -32.80 -64.95
CA ILE A 8 5.80 -32.94 -63.51
C ILE A 8 7.05 -32.16 -63.07
N SER A 9 6.93 -31.32 -62.03
CA SER A 9 8.08 -30.88 -61.24
C SER A 9 7.71 -30.90 -59.76
N LEU A 10 8.60 -31.52 -59.01
CA LEU A 10 8.54 -31.90 -57.61
C LEU A 10 8.80 -30.69 -56.68
N LEU A 11 8.27 -30.79 -55.46
CA LEU A 11 8.96 -30.51 -54.19
C LEU A 11 8.57 -29.27 -53.37
N SER A 12 8.30 -29.57 -52.09
CA SER A 12 8.30 -28.74 -50.88
C SER A 12 7.10 -27.83 -50.59
N ILE A 13 6.29 -28.27 -49.62
CA ILE A 13 5.44 -27.42 -48.79
C ILE A 13 6.30 -26.91 -47.63
N PRO A 14 6.62 -25.60 -47.52
CA PRO A 14 7.11 -25.06 -46.27
C PRO A 14 5.92 -24.71 -45.35
N PHE A 15 5.99 -25.32 -44.17
CA PHE A 15 5.30 -24.97 -42.93
C PHE A 15 5.03 -23.46 -42.81
N LEU A 16 3.75 -23.09 -42.69
CA LEU A 16 3.32 -21.72 -42.46
C LEU A 16 3.43 -21.40 -40.96
N SER A 17 4.60 -20.96 -40.52
CA SER A 17 4.80 -20.42 -39.17
C SER A 17 4.37 -18.95 -39.15
N THR A 18 3.23 -18.67 -38.51
CA THR A 18 2.81 -17.30 -38.19
C THR A 18 3.80 -16.68 -37.20
N LEU A 19 4.52 -15.63 -37.59
CA LEU A 19 5.26 -14.80 -36.64
C LEU A 19 4.27 -13.88 -35.90
N PRO A 20 4.38 -13.73 -34.57
CA PRO A 20 3.69 -12.66 -33.85
C PRO A 20 4.30 -11.31 -34.25
N ALA A 21 3.44 -10.36 -34.62
CA ALA A 21 3.82 -8.99 -34.93
C ALA A 21 4.56 -8.34 -33.74
N PRO A 22 5.61 -7.54 -33.98
CA PRO A 22 6.23 -6.75 -32.92
C PRO A 22 5.23 -5.68 -32.46
N ALA A 23 4.85 -5.75 -31.19
CA ALA A 23 4.06 -4.72 -30.54
C ALA A 23 4.77 -3.36 -30.69
N SER A 24 4.07 -2.38 -31.25
CA SER A 24 4.51 -0.98 -31.23
C SER A 24 4.80 -0.58 -29.79
N PRO A 25 5.96 0.03 -29.49
CA PRO A 25 6.21 0.60 -28.18
C PRO A 25 5.16 1.69 -27.93
N MET A 26 4.34 1.48 -26.91
CA MET A 26 3.51 2.49 -26.30
C MET A 26 4.44 3.62 -25.85
N GLU A 27 4.38 4.76 -26.53
CA GLU A 27 5.14 5.96 -26.21
C GLU A 27 4.73 6.42 -24.80
N PRO A 28 5.63 6.33 -23.79
CA PRO A 28 5.35 6.92 -22.50
C PRO A 28 5.38 8.44 -22.66
N ALA A 29 4.22 9.02 -22.37
CA ALA A 29 3.97 10.38 -21.88
C ALA A 29 5.20 11.29 -21.76
N THR A 30 5.11 12.41 -22.49
CA THR A 30 5.71 13.71 -22.18
C THR A 30 7.16 13.65 -21.68
N ALA A 31 8.09 13.91 -22.59
CA ALA A 31 9.47 14.25 -22.24
C ALA A 31 9.48 15.22 -21.04
N PRO A 32 10.26 14.94 -19.97
CA PRO A 32 10.35 15.85 -18.84
C PRO A 32 10.78 17.22 -19.35
N LEU A 33 9.97 18.25 -19.08
CA LEU A 33 10.41 19.62 -19.30
C LEU A 33 11.75 19.80 -18.59
N PRO A 34 12.72 20.49 -19.21
CA PRO A 34 14.04 20.67 -18.62
C PRO A 34 13.89 21.27 -17.22
N LEU A 35 14.37 20.55 -16.21
CA LEU A 35 14.35 20.97 -14.82
C LEU A 35 15.27 22.18 -14.68
N HIS A 36 14.65 23.36 -14.54
CA HIS A 36 15.39 24.58 -14.24
C HIS A 36 15.54 24.69 -12.73
N GLN A 37 16.79 24.63 -12.26
CA GLN A 37 17.10 24.88 -10.86
C GLN A 37 17.41 26.37 -10.69
N LEU A 38 16.62 27.05 -9.87
CA LEU A 38 16.94 28.41 -9.44
C LEU A 38 18.08 28.33 -8.42
N PRO A 39 19.20 29.06 -8.59
CA PRO A 39 20.28 29.05 -7.62
C PRO A 39 19.84 29.72 -6.31
N LEU A 40 20.40 29.24 -5.20
CA LEU A 40 20.21 29.85 -3.88
C LEU A 40 20.97 31.17 -3.82
N SER A 41 20.26 32.28 -3.64
CA SER A 41 20.82 33.63 -3.67
C SER A 41 21.02 34.23 -2.28
N LYS A 42 20.18 33.86 -1.30
CA LYS A 42 20.26 34.39 0.06
C LYS A 42 19.83 33.36 1.09
N VAL A 43 20.57 33.32 2.19
CA VAL A 43 20.24 32.56 3.39
C VAL A 43 20.29 33.48 4.60
N VAL A 44 19.24 33.48 5.41
CA VAL A 44 19.18 34.19 6.69
C VAL A 44 18.79 33.20 7.77
N LEU A 45 19.58 33.09 8.83
CA LEU A 45 19.31 32.22 9.97
C LEU A 45 18.89 33.07 11.16
N TYR A 46 17.73 32.77 11.74
CA TYR A 46 17.23 33.44 12.93
C TYR A 46 17.60 32.66 14.18
N SER A 47 17.80 33.35 15.31
CA SER A 47 18.09 32.72 16.61
C SER A 47 16.94 31.83 17.13
N SER A 48 15.74 31.96 16.57
CA SER A 48 14.61 31.06 16.81
C SER A 48 14.75 29.68 16.17
N GLY A 49 15.80 29.44 15.36
CA GLY A 49 16.00 28.18 14.66
C GLY A 49 15.30 28.10 13.30
N VAL A 50 14.64 29.17 12.85
CA VAL A 50 14.03 29.26 11.52
C VAL A 50 15.05 29.80 10.51
N GLY A 51 15.10 29.22 9.31
CA GLY A 51 15.92 29.69 8.20
C GLY A 51 15.05 30.27 7.07
N TYR A 52 15.47 31.40 6.50
CA TYR A 52 14.90 31.97 5.29
C TYR A 52 15.84 31.69 4.12
N PHE A 53 15.30 31.11 3.05
CA PHE A 53 16.03 30.72 1.85
C PHE A 53 15.39 31.39 0.64
N GLN A 54 16.19 32.14 -0.12
CA GLN A 54 15.76 32.80 -1.35
C GLN A 54 16.46 32.16 -2.54
N HIS A 55 15.67 31.80 -3.54
CA HIS A 55 16.16 31.31 -4.83
C HIS A 55 15.77 32.33 -5.90
N ASP A 56 16.77 32.91 -6.56
CA ASP A 56 16.56 33.89 -7.63
C ASP A 56 17.20 33.38 -8.92
N GLY A 57 16.56 33.62 -10.05
CA GLY A 57 17.10 33.24 -11.35
C GLY A 57 16.15 33.61 -12.47
N THR A 58 16.64 33.50 -13.70
CA THR A 58 15.85 33.74 -14.90
C THR A 58 15.36 32.43 -15.47
N VAL A 59 14.06 32.33 -15.68
CA VAL A 59 13.41 31.19 -16.33
C VAL A 59 13.01 31.61 -17.74
N GLN A 60 13.41 30.85 -18.75
CA GLN A 60 13.04 31.09 -20.14
C GLN A 60 11.96 30.10 -20.56
N GLY A 61 10.92 30.57 -21.24
CA GLY A 61 9.82 29.73 -21.71
C GLY A 61 8.98 29.11 -20.59
N GLU A 62 8.33 27.99 -20.89
CA GLU A 62 7.59 27.19 -19.91
C GLU A 62 8.55 26.19 -19.25
N SER A 63 8.81 26.39 -17.96
CA SER A 63 9.71 25.53 -17.18
C SER A 63 9.11 25.16 -15.84
N HIS A 64 9.48 23.99 -15.35
CA HIS A 64 9.16 23.55 -14.01
C HIS A 64 10.38 23.71 -13.09
N VAL A 65 10.15 24.19 -11.87
CA VAL A 65 11.17 24.34 -10.83
C VAL A 65 10.83 23.41 -9.68
N ASP A 66 11.68 22.42 -9.45
CA ASP A 66 11.54 21.48 -8.35
C ASP A 66 12.27 21.98 -7.10
N LEU A 67 11.54 22.10 -6.00
CA LEU A 67 12.10 22.34 -4.68
C LEU A 67 11.90 21.09 -3.80
N ARG A 68 12.98 20.60 -3.19
CA ARG A 68 12.97 19.37 -2.39
C ARG A 68 13.02 19.70 -0.90
N PHE A 69 12.05 19.17 -0.15
CA PHE A 69 11.91 19.34 1.29
C PHE A 69 11.68 17.99 1.97
N THR A 70 11.99 17.89 3.26
CA THR A 70 11.59 16.71 4.05
C THR A 70 10.10 16.75 4.37
N VAL A 71 9.49 15.60 4.67
CA VAL A 71 8.05 15.49 4.97
C VAL A 71 7.62 16.42 6.11
N ASP A 72 8.44 16.52 7.15
CA ASP A 72 8.15 17.34 8.32
C ASP A 72 8.16 18.85 8.02
N GLN A 73 8.87 19.28 6.96
CA GLN A 73 9.01 20.69 6.58
C GLN A 73 7.90 21.17 5.62
N ILE A 74 7.15 20.26 4.99
CA ILE A 74 6.21 20.63 3.92
C ILE A 74 5.12 21.55 4.41
N ASN A 75 4.64 21.36 5.63
CA ASN A 75 3.58 22.20 6.17
C ASN A 75 4.04 23.65 6.33
N ASP A 76 5.26 23.86 6.82
CA ASP A 76 5.84 25.18 7.01
C ASP A 76 6.12 25.84 5.66
N VAL A 77 6.70 25.08 4.72
CA VAL A 77 6.93 25.54 3.34
C VAL A 77 5.63 25.98 2.69
N LEU A 78 4.56 25.19 2.73
CA LEU A 78 3.29 25.58 2.11
C LEU A 78 2.67 26.83 2.74
N LYS A 79 2.95 27.11 4.02
CA LYS A 79 2.47 28.31 4.71
C LYS A 79 3.32 29.54 4.44
N SER A 80 4.62 29.38 4.22
CA SER A 80 5.58 30.48 4.09
C SER A 80 6.14 30.69 2.68
N LEU A 81 5.82 29.81 1.72
CA LEU A 81 6.30 29.91 0.36
C LEU A 81 5.70 31.14 -0.33
N VAL A 82 6.59 32.04 -0.76
CA VAL A 82 6.25 33.19 -1.58
C VAL A 82 6.92 33.00 -2.93
N VAL A 83 6.12 33.03 -3.99
CA VAL A 83 6.62 32.99 -5.37
C VAL A 83 6.28 34.32 -6.01
N GLN A 84 7.29 35.00 -6.53
CA GLN A 84 7.14 36.28 -7.20
C GLN A 84 7.84 36.20 -8.55
N ASP A 85 7.17 36.75 -9.56
CA ASP A 85 7.80 37.03 -10.84
C ASP A 85 8.04 38.54 -10.97
N ALA A 86 9.28 38.90 -11.32
CA ALA A 86 9.69 40.27 -11.56
C ALA A 86 9.79 40.60 -13.07
N GLY A 87 9.67 39.60 -13.95
CA GLY A 87 9.88 39.71 -15.39
C GLY A 87 8.62 39.89 -16.25
N GLY A 88 7.42 39.85 -15.65
CA GLY A 88 6.14 39.95 -16.36
C GLY A 88 5.61 38.63 -16.93
N GLY A 89 6.20 37.50 -16.52
CA GLY A 89 5.67 36.16 -16.71
C GLY A 89 4.45 35.82 -15.84
N ARG A 90 3.92 34.62 -16.01
CA ARG A 90 2.76 34.11 -15.26
C ARG A 90 3.16 32.86 -14.48
N ILE A 91 2.94 32.91 -13.17
CA ILE A 91 3.05 31.74 -12.29
C ILE A 91 1.74 30.95 -12.42
N SER A 92 1.82 29.68 -12.83
CA SER A 92 0.65 28.85 -13.13
C SER A 92 0.14 28.10 -11.90
N THR A 93 0.91 27.18 -11.33
CA THR A 93 0.48 26.33 -10.21
C THR A 93 1.68 25.83 -9.41
N VAL A 94 1.54 25.81 -8.08
CA VAL A 94 2.45 25.09 -7.17
C VAL A 94 1.82 23.74 -6.84
N SER A 95 2.49 22.65 -7.20
CA SER A 95 2.04 21.29 -6.96
C SER A 95 2.96 20.58 -5.98
N TYR A 96 2.39 19.77 -5.10
CA TYR A 96 3.13 18.90 -4.18
C TYR A 96 2.63 17.46 -4.33
N GLY A 97 3.55 16.53 -4.55
CA GLY A 97 3.26 15.10 -4.56
C GLY A 97 3.00 14.58 -3.15
N SER A 98 1.74 14.64 -2.71
CA SER A 98 1.31 14.11 -1.42
C SER A 98 1.61 12.60 -1.33
N ARG A 99 2.67 12.24 -0.61
CA ARG A 99 2.93 10.85 -0.23
C ARG A 99 2.09 10.59 1.01
N ASP A 100 0.89 10.05 0.85
CA ASP A 100 0.18 9.46 1.97
C ASP A 100 1.13 8.43 2.62
N PRO A 101 1.48 8.58 3.92
CA PRO A 101 2.42 7.67 4.54
C PRO A 101 1.80 6.27 4.52
N ILE A 102 2.58 5.28 4.10
CA ILE A 102 2.20 3.85 4.07
C ILE A 102 1.54 3.38 5.38
N MET A 103 1.85 4.04 6.50
CA MET A 103 1.21 3.85 7.80
C MET A 103 -0.30 4.13 7.82
N LYS A 104 -0.78 5.12 7.04
CA LYS A 104 -2.20 5.43 6.90
C LYS A 104 -2.92 4.38 6.06
N THR A 105 -2.24 3.82 5.05
CA THR A 105 -2.74 2.69 4.26
C THR A 105 -2.77 1.40 5.08
N LEU A 106 -1.74 1.13 5.89
CA LEU A 106 -1.71 -0.03 6.80
C LEU A 106 -2.74 0.07 7.95
N GLY A 107 -2.97 1.28 8.46
CA GLY A 107 -4.02 1.56 9.45
C GLY A 107 -5.45 1.57 8.86
N SER A 108 -5.59 1.54 7.53
CA SER A 108 -6.89 1.43 6.86
C SER A 108 -7.38 -0.01 6.69
N PHE A 109 -6.51 -1.00 6.94
CA PHE A 109 -6.96 -2.37 7.11
C PHE A 109 -7.69 -2.48 8.44
N GLY A 110 -8.86 -3.12 8.46
CA GLY A 110 -9.68 -3.30 9.66
C GLY A 110 -9.01 -4.09 10.80
N ILE A 111 -7.76 -4.52 10.61
CA ILE A 111 -6.97 -5.33 11.54
C ILE A 111 -5.55 -4.76 11.61
N ASN A 112 -5.11 -4.37 12.81
CA ASN A 112 -3.77 -3.85 13.05
C ASN A 112 -2.79 -5.01 13.33
N LEU A 113 -1.87 -5.24 12.37
CA LEU A 113 -0.81 -6.25 12.46
C LEU A 113 0.55 -5.68 12.90
N THR A 114 0.65 -4.36 13.10
CA THR A 114 1.93 -3.65 13.30
C THR A 114 2.66 -4.08 14.57
N ARG A 115 1.94 -4.58 15.58
CA ARG A 115 2.50 -4.97 16.89
C ARG A 115 2.69 -6.47 17.08
N ASN A 116 2.66 -7.28 16.00
CA ASN A 116 2.73 -8.74 16.07
C ASN A 116 1.74 -9.34 17.10
N PRO A 117 0.42 -9.09 16.95
CA PRO A 117 -0.58 -9.52 17.92
C PRO A 117 -0.70 -11.06 17.99
N THR A 118 -1.07 -11.59 19.15
CA THR A 118 -1.43 -13.01 19.31
C THR A 118 -2.74 -13.33 18.56
N LEU A 119 -3.02 -14.62 18.30
CA LEU A 119 -4.28 -15.03 17.69
C LEU A 119 -5.50 -14.52 18.47
N GLY A 120 -5.47 -14.59 19.81
CA GLY A 120 -6.52 -14.04 20.66
C GLY A 120 -6.70 -12.53 20.46
N GLN A 121 -5.60 -11.77 20.39
CA GLN A 121 -5.63 -10.33 20.13
C GLN A 121 -6.11 -9.98 18.71
N LEU A 122 -5.87 -10.87 17.74
CA LEU A 122 -6.36 -10.71 16.38
C LEU A 122 -7.88 -10.92 16.32
N LEU A 123 -8.38 -12.00 16.93
CA LEU A 123 -9.80 -12.31 17.03
C LEU A 123 -10.57 -11.26 17.83
N ASP A 124 -9.93 -10.64 18.83
CA ASP A 124 -10.51 -9.54 19.60
C ASP A 124 -10.68 -8.24 18.79
N GLN A 125 -9.84 -8.02 17.77
CA GLN A 125 -9.97 -6.88 16.87
C GLN A 125 -11.14 -7.03 15.88
N ILE A 126 -11.52 -8.27 15.54
CA ILE A 126 -12.60 -8.58 14.59
C ILE A 126 -13.90 -9.03 15.28
N ARG A 127 -14.18 -8.52 16.49
CA ARG A 127 -15.47 -8.76 17.17
C ARG A 127 -16.63 -8.29 16.28
N GLY A 128 -17.69 -9.09 16.25
CA GLY A 128 -18.85 -8.87 15.38
C GLY A 128 -18.75 -9.56 14.01
N GLU A 129 -17.59 -10.08 13.64
CA GLU A 129 -17.42 -10.82 12.39
C GLU A 129 -17.95 -12.27 12.50
N ARG A 130 -18.50 -12.80 11.41
CA ARG A 130 -18.92 -14.21 11.33
C ARG A 130 -17.72 -15.08 10.98
N ILE A 131 -17.42 -16.06 11.82
CA ILE A 131 -16.35 -17.02 11.59
C ILE A 131 -16.85 -18.46 11.63
N ALA A 132 -16.11 -19.35 10.96
CA ALA A 132 -16.26 -20.79 11.06
C ALA A 132 -15.02 -21.34 11.75
N VAL A 133 -15.21 -22.05 12.86
CA VAL A 133 -14.15 -22.68 13.64
C VAL A 133 -14.19 -24.18 13.40
N ALA A 134 -13.08 -24.74 12.92
CA ALA A 134 -12.90 -26.17 12.81
C ALA A 134 -12.52 -26.74 14.19
N THR A 135 -13.50 -27.38 14.82
CA THR A 135 -13.32 -28.26 15.98
C THR A 135 -13.94 -29.61 15.62
N PRO A 136 -13.86 -30.67 16.45
CA PRO A 136 -14.52 -31.95 16.16
C PRO A 136 -15.98 -31.80 15.72
N ASN A 137 -16.67 -30.75 16.21
CA ASN A 137 -17.91 -30.27 15.64
C ASN A 137 -17.68 -28.86 15.06
N SER A 138 -17.75 -28.69 13.73
CA SER A 138 -17.56 -27.36 13.11
C SER A 138 -18.60 -26.38 13.65
N VAL A 139 -18.13 -25.22 14.13
CA VAL A 139 -18.99 -24.20 14.75
C VAL A 139 -18.95 -22.95 13.90
N LYS A 140 -20.11 -22.47 13.47
CA LYS A 140 -20.26 -21.19 12.78
C LYS A 140 -20.98 -20.21 13.68
N GLY A 141 -20.47 -18.99 13.77
CA GLY A 141 -21.07 -17.97 14.62
C GLY A 141 -20.37 -16.63 14.53
N THR A 142 -20.95 -15.63 15.19
CA THR A 142 -20.39 -14.29 15.30
C THR A 142 -19.49 -14.19 16.52
N ILE A 143 -18.31 -13.58 16.39
CA ILE A 143 -17.41 -13.34 17.51
C ILE A 143 -18.03 -12.32 18.46
N ILE A 144 -18.25 -12.71 19.72
CA ILE A 144 -18.69 -11.81 20.79
C ILE A 144 -17.49 -11.24 21.54
N GLY A 145 -16.49 -12.07 21.82
CA GLY A 145 -15.26 -11.62 22.47
C GLY A 145 -14.37 -12.76 22.95
N LEU A 146 -13.24 -12.39 23.54
CA LEU A 146 -12.29 -13.30 24.15
C LEU A 146 -12.32 -13.20 25.68
N GLU A 147 -12.34 -14.33 26.37
CA GLU A 147 -12.28 -14.42 27.82
C GLU A 147 -11.00 -15.15 28.26
N ARG A 148 -10.38 -14.71 29.35
CA ARG A 148 -9.22 -15.38 29.95
C ARG A 148 -9.63 -16.01 31.26
N LYS A 149 -9.48 -17.33 31.39
CA LYS A 149 -9.74 -18.07 32.63
C LYS A 149 -8.46 -18.68 33.15
N GLN A 150 -8.25 -18.58 34.46
CA GLN A 150 -7.22 -19.33 35.15
C GLN A 150 -7.74 -20.73 35.42
N GLN A 151 -7.08 -21.74 34.86
CA GLN A 151 -7.40 -23.13 35.10
C GLN A 151 -6.32 -23.75 35.98
N ASN A 152 -6.75 -24.37 37.06
CA ASN A 152 -5.87 -25.14 37.93
C ASN A 152 -5.53 -26.44 37.18
N SER A 153 -4.24 -26.71 37.01
CA SER A 153 -3.75 -27.97 36.47
C SER A 153 -4.06 -29.08 37.47
N HIS A 154 -4.94 -30.00 37.10
CA HIS A 154 -5.46 -31.08 37.96
C HIS A 154 -4.41 -32.13 38.41
N GLU A 155 -3.13 -31.97 38.10
CA GLU A 155 -2.14 -33.05 38.20
C GLU A 155 -0.98 -32.80 39.19
N ASP A 156 -0.81 -31.60 39.75
CA ASP A 156 0.11 -31.38 40.90
C ASP A 156 -0.13 -29.97 41.47
N GLU A 157 -0.32 -29.84 42.79
CA GLU A 157 -0.45 -28.55 43.53
C GLU A 157 0.83 -27.68 43.45
N ARG A 158 1.81 -28.07 42.63
CA ARG A 158 3.12 -27.45 42.45
C ARG A 158 3.28 -26.68 41.13
N HIS A 159 2.27 -26.66 40.26
CA HIS A 159 2.30 -25.87 39.03
C HIS A 159 1.46 -24.59 39.17
N PRO A 160 1.97 -23.43 38.72
CA PRO A 160 1.20 -22.20 38.72
C PRO A 160 -0.04 -22.33 37.82
N PRO A 161 -1.16 -21.66 38.16
CA PRO A 161 -2.39 -21.73 37.37
C PRO A 161 -2.13 -21.31 35.92
N VAL A 162 -2.60 -22.12 34.97
CA VAL A 162 -2.42 -21.85 33.55
C VAL A 162 -3.55 -20.95 33.08
N THR A 163 -3.20 -19.81 32.46
CA THR A 163 -4.18 -18.92 31.84
C THR A 163 -4.56 -19.47 30.47
N VAL A 164 -5.84 -19.82 30.30
CA VAL A 164 -6.39 -20.34 29.04
C VAL A 164 -7.34 -19.29 28.44
N GLU A 165 -7.18 -19.02 27.15
CA GLU A 165 -8.03 -18.10 26.40
C GLU A 165 -9.22 -18.87 25.79
N TYR A 166 -10.43 -18.33 25.98
CA TYR A 166 -11.70 -18.85 25.47
C TYR A 166 -12.29 -17.86 24.47
N LEU A 167 -12.67 -18.35 23.30
CA LEU A 167 -13.38 -17.60 22.28
C LEU A 167 -14.89 -17.76 22.46
N ASN A 168 -15.60 -16.66 22.64
CA ASN A 168 -17.04 -16.63 22.76
C ASN A 168 -17.69 -16.34 21.40
N LEU A 169 -18.50 -17.28 20.94
CA LEU A 169 -19.21 -17.23 19.67
C LEU A 169 -20.72 -17.24 19.90
N LEU A 170 -21.43 -16.34 19.22
CA LEU A 170 -22.88 -16.41 19.10
C LEU A 170 -23.22 -17.25 17.87
N THR A 171 -23.77 -18.43 18.13
CA THR A 171 -24.24 -19.38 17.11
C THR A 171 -25.76 -19.33 17.03
N ASP A 172 -26.34 -19.98 16.02
CA ASP A 172 -27.80 -20.08 15.88
C ASP A 172 -28.45 -20.89 17.03
N GLU A 173 -27.67 -21.74 17.71
CA GLU A 173 -28.08 -22.53 18.88
C GLU A 173 -27.89 -21.77 20.21
N GLY A 174 -27.26 -20.59 20.17
CA GLY A 174 -26.96 -19.78 21.35
C GLY A 174 -25.47 -19.45 21.52
N LEU A 175 -25.11 -18.99 22.72
CA LEU A 175 -23.73 -18.60 23.05
C LEU A 175 -22.87 -19.83 23.36
N ARG A 176 -21.72 -19.93 22.70
CA ARG A 176 -20.77 -21.04 22.88
C ARG A 176 -19.36 -20.52 23.14
N SER A 177 -18.73 -21.03 24.19
CA SER A 177 -17.32 -20.74 24.53
C SER A 177 -16.42 -21.90 24.08
N ILE A 178 -15.39 -21.61 23.28
CA ILE A 178 -14.44 -22.59 22.73
C ILE A 178 -13.02 -22.26 23.22
N PRO A 179 -12.26 -23.20 23.80
CA PRO A 179 -10.87 -22.95 24.17
C PRO A 179 -10.02 -22.73 22.91
N LEU A 180 -9.26 -21.63 22.83
CA LEU A 180 -8.36 -21.36 21.70
C LEU A 180 -7.36 -22.51 21.40
N PRO A 181 -6.81 -23.22 22.40
CA PRO A 181 -5.91 -24.35 22.12
C PRO A 181 -6.56 -25.52 21.36
N GLN A 182 -7.89 -25.60 21.36
CA GLN A 182 -8.64 -26.67 20.68
C GLN A 182 -9.12 -26.28 19.28
N VAL A 183 -8.89 -25.03 18.86
CA VAL A 183 -9.20 -24.56 17.51
C VAL A 183 -8.16 -25.16 16.57
N GLN A 184 -8.59 -26.11 15.74
CA GLN A 184 -7.74 -26.74 14.73
C GLN A 184 -7.98 -26.08 13.36
N ARG A 185 -7.03 -26.30 12.46
CA ARG A 185 -7.03 -25.79 11.09
C ARG A 185 -8.13 -26.41 10.24
#